data_AF-A0A452Y4U1-F1
#
_entry.id   AF-A0A452Y4U1-F1
#
_cell.length_a   1.000
_cell.length_b   1.000
_cell.length_c   1.000
_cell.angle_alpha   90.00
_cell.angle_beta   90.00
_cell.angle_gamma   90.00
#
_symmetry.space_group_name_H-M   'P 1'
#
loop_
_entity.id
_entity.type
_entity.pdbx_description
1 polymer ?
#
loop_
_entity_poly.entity_id
_entity_poly.type
_entity_poly.pdbx_seq_one_letter_code
_entity_poly.pdbx_strand_id
1 'polypeptide(L)'
;MFPVMFMDCWSLYILDTEKKIAMVLDPTETDPSDEMKRKHEALARKFQRRFYNLFNDKFGAGLVETTGWSFVYPLVAQHEPCTREDGVVYVVHYILEFTGLYLRSNMNQEQIEHLRKKIACEIVTMKGNKGCIPEFLYEEILD
;
A
#
# COMPACT_ATOMS: atom_id res chain seq x y z
N MET A 1 0.30 -3.34 3.91
CA MET A 1 0.25 -2.24 2.93
C MET A 1 -0.21 -2.82 1.60
N PHE A 2 -1.12 -2.16 0.89
CA PHE A 2 -1.83 -2.70 -0.27
C PHE A 2 -1.79 -1.70 -1.42
N PRO A 3 -1.05 -1.98 -2.51
CA PRO A 3 -1.18 -1.21 -3.74
C PRO A 3 -2.61 -1.32 -4.27
N VAL A 4 -3.22 -0.18 -4.61
CA VAL A 4 -4.59 -0.09 -5.12
C VAL A 4 -4.57 0.69 -6.42
N MET A 5 -5.11 0.10 -7.48
CA MET A 5 -5.40 0.79 -8.73
C MET A 5 -6.80 1.38 -8.67
N PHE A 6 -6.93 2.71 -8.72
CA PHE A 6 -8.22 3.39 -8.69
C PHE A 6 -8.20 4.64 -9.58
N MET A 7 -9.21 4.76 -10.46
CA MET A 7 -9.31 5.85 -11.43
C MET A 7 -8.01 6.05 -12.24
N ASP A 8 -7.45 4.95 -12.72
CA ASP A 8 -6.20 4.90 -13.51
C ASP A 8 -4.97 5.48 -12.78
N CYS A 9 -5.01 5.53 -11.44
CA CYS A 9 -3.91 5.97 -10.59
C CYS A 9 -3.55 4.87 -9.58
N TRP A 10 -2.26 4.71 -9.32
CA TRP A 10 -1.76 3.84 -8.25
C TRP A 10 -1.79 4.59 -6.92
N SER A 11 -2.37 3.98 -5.89
CA SER A 11 -2.35 4.46 -4.50
C SER A 11 -1.88 3.34 -3.58
N LEU A 12 -1.53 3.67 -2.33
CA LEU A 12 -1.18 2.70 -1.29
C LEU A 12 -2.13 2.83 -0.11
N TYR A 13 -2.84 1.74 0.21
CA TYR A 13 -3.70 1.65 1.39
C TYR A 13 -2.97 0.90 2.50
N ILE A 14 -2.95 1.45 3.69
CA ILE A 14 -2.28 0.84 4.84
C ILE A 14 -3.31 0.65 5.94
N LEU A 15 -3.46 -0.58 6.40
CA LEU A 15 -4.30 -0.92 7.54
C LEU A 15 -3.37 -1.21 8.71
N ASP A 16 -3.36 -0.31 9.70
CA ASP A 16 -2.69 -0.50 10.98
C ASP A 16 -3.75 -0.97 11.99
N THR A 17 -3.77 -2.29 12.24
CA THR A 17 -4.76 -2.93 13.12
C THR A 17 -4.51 -2.63 14.59
N GLU A 18 -3.26 -2.35 14.99
CA GLU A 18 -2.93 -2.00 16.36
C GLU A 18 -3.45 -0.61 16.71
N LYS A 19 -3.23 0.36 15.81
CA LYS A 19 -3.70 1.74 16.00
C LYS A 19 -5.13 1.97 15.54
N LYS A 20 -5.73 1.01 14.82
CA LYS A 20 -7.05 1.12 14.17
C LYS A 20 -7.10 2.32 13.20
N ILE A 21 -6.08 2.41 12.35
CA ILE A 21 -5.94 3.49 11.37
C ILE A 21 -5.89 2.91 9.96
N ALA A 22 -6.72 3.43 9.07
CA ALA A 22 -6.62 3.24 7.64
C ALA A 22 -5.95 4.47 7.02
N MET A 23 -4.72 4.31 6.53
CA MET A 23 -3.99 5.38 5.85
C MET A 23 -4.15 5.22 4.34
N VAL A 24 -4.34 6.34 3.65
CA VAL A 24 -4.34 6.40 2.19
C VAL A 24 -3.20 7.30 1.75
N LEU A 25 -2.42 6.82 0.79
CA LEU A 25 -1.31 7.52 0.18
C LEU A 25 -1.54 7.49 -1.34
N ASP A 26 -1.82 8.63 -1.94
CA ASP A 26 -1.94 8.76 -3.40
C ASP A 26 -0.87 9.73 -3.90
N PRO A 27 0.10 9.26 -4.70
CA PRO A 27 1.19 10.09 -5.20
C PRO A 27 0.74 11.14 -6.22
N THR A 28 -0.47 11.03 -6.77
CA THR A 28 -1.08 12.01 -7.68
C THR A 28 -1.91 13.07 -6.94
N GLU A 29 -2.14 12.91 -5.63
CA GLU A 29 -3.00 13.80 -4.84
C GLU A 29 -2.31 14.24 -3.54
N THR A 30 -1.10 14.80 -3.63
CA THR A 30 -0.36 15.24 -2.43
C THR A 30 -0.65 16.69 -2.01
N ASP A 31 -1.62 17.35 -2.64
CA ASP A 31 -2.04 18.72 -2.31
C ASP A 31 -2.74 18.77 -0.93
N PRO A 32 -2.60 19.87 -0.14
CA PRO A 32 -3.27 20.05 1.15
C PRO A 32 -4.78 20.22 1.14
N SER A 33 -5.40 20.26 -0.03
CA SER A 33 -6.85 20.19 -0.19
C SER A 33 -7.44 18.84 0.26
N ASP A 34 -8.75 18.83 0.50
CA ASP A 34 -9.50 17.61 0.84
C ASP A 34 -9.66 16.63 -0.34
N GLU A 35 -8.98 16.84 -1.47
CA GLU A 35 -9.15 16.03 -2.69
C GLU A 35 -8.82 14.56 -2.46
N MET A 36 -7.73 14.24 -1.75
CA MET A 36 -7.39 12.84 -1.42
C MET A 36 -8.52 12.16 -0.63
N LYS A 37 -9.13 12.89 0.32
CA LYS A 37 -10.27 12.38 1.09
C LYS A 37 -11.49 12.18 0.20
N ARG A 38 -11.87 13.18 -0.60
CA ARG A 38 -13.02 13.11 -1.51
C ARG A 38 -12.90 11.96 -2.50
N LYS A 39 -11.70 11.77 -3.06
CA LYS A 39 -11.39 10.70 -4.02
C LYS A 39 -11.48 9.31 -3.38
N HIS A 40 -10.90 9.12 -2.19
CA HIS A 40 -10.67 7.77 -1.67
C HIS A 40 -11.56 7.33 -0.52
N GLU A 41 -12.19 8.22 0.24
CA GLU A 41 -12.85 7.84 1.51
C GLU A 41 -13.87 6.70 1.34
N ALA A 42 -14.73 6.77 0.32
CA ALA A 42 -15.72 5.73 0.06
C ALA A 42 -15.08 4.37 -0.27
N LEU A 43 -14.04 4.36 -1.12
CA LEU A 43 -13.35 3.13 -1.51
C LEU A 43 -12.51 2.57 -0.36
N ALA A 44 -11.79 3.41 0.37
CA ALA A 44 -10.99 3.02 1.53
C ALA A 44 -11.87 2.40 2.63
N ARG A 45 -13.04 2.97 2.91
CA ARG A 45 -14.03 2.39 3.84
C ARG A 45 -14.54 1.04 3.37
N LYS A 46 -14.85 0.91 2.08
CA LYS A 46 -15.29 -0.37 1.50
C LYS A 46 -14.18 -1.42 1.54
N PHE A 47 -12.95 -1.04 1.25
CA PHE A 47 -11.76 -1.90 1.31
C PHE A 47 -11.52 -2.39 2.73
N GLN A 48 -11.43 -1.48 3.71
CA GLN A 48 -11.23 -1.80 5.13
C GLN A 48 -12.32 -2.75 5.64
N ARG A 49 -13.60 -2.49 5.31
CA ARG A 49 -14.72 -3.37 5.64
C ARG A 49 -14.56 -4.79 5.13
N ARG A 50 -14.19 -4.93 3.86
CA ARG A 50 -13.99 -6.25 3.25
C ARG A 50 -12.79 -6.96 3.85
N PHE A 51 -11.72 -6.23 4.15
CA PHE A 51 -10.51 -6.78 4.75
C PHE A 51 -10.81 -7.44 6.10
N TYR A 52 -11.38 -6.71 7.07
CA TYR A 52 -11.58 -7.30 8.39
C TYR A 52 -12.63 -8.42 8.39
N ASN A 53 -13.67 -8.33 7.55
CA ASN A 53 -14.64 -9.41 7.40
C ASN A 53 -13.95 -10.68 6.89
N LEU A 54 -13.21 -10.58 5.78
CA LEU A 54 -12.51 -11.72 5.21
C LEU A 54 -11.48 -12.30 6.18
N PHE A 55 -10.73 -11.45 6.88
CA PHE A 55 -9.71 -11.89 7.82
C PHE A 55 -10.33 -12.63 9.02
N ASN A 56 -11.39 -12.06 9.61
CA ASN A 56 -12.10 -12.70 10.72
C ASN A 56 -12.79 -13.99 10.28
N ASP A 57 -13.39 -14.02 9.09
CA ASP A 57 -14.04 -15.21 8.55
C ASP A 57 -13.05 -16.35 8.27
N LYS A 58 -11.82 -16.01 7.84
CA LYS A 58 -10.78 -17.00 7.48
C LYS A 58 -9.94 -17.48 8.65
N PHE A 59 -9.61 -16.59 9.58
CA PHE A 59 -8.61 -16.88 10.62
C PHE A 59 -9.20 -16.92 12.04
N GLY A 60 -10.45 -16.50 12.22
CA GLY A 60 -11.15 -16.55 13.51
C GLY A 60 -11.88 -15.26 13.83
N ALA A 61 -13.11 -15.38 14.33
CA ALA A 61 -13.94 -14.24 14.66
C ALA A 61 -13.27 -13.37 15.74
N GLY A 62 -13.19 -12.06 15.49
CA GLY A 62 -12.70 -11.07 16.45
C GLY A 62 -11.19 -10.80 16.45
N LEU A 63 -10.42 -11.38 15.52
CA LEU A 63 -8.99 -11.10 15.39
C LEU A 63 -8.70 -9.65 14.96
N VAL A 64 -9.56 -9.09 14.12
CA VAL A 64 -9.51 -7.68 13.70
C VAL A 64 -10.78 -6.98 14.20
N GLU A 65 -10.59 -5.97 15.03
CA GLU A 65 -11.68 -5.11 15.51
C GLU A 65 -12.38 -4.43 14.32
N THR A 66 -13.70 -4.36 14.36
CA THR A 66 -14.50 -3.81 13.25
C THR A 66 -14.90 -2.35 13.46
N THR A 67 -14.75 -1.85 14.68
CA THR A 67 -15.18 -0.51 15.12
C THR A 67 -14.00 0.36 15.57
N GLY A 68 -14.23 1.67 15.69
CA GLY A 68 -13.22 2.61 16.20
C GLY A 68 -12.08 2.94 15.23
N TRP A 69 -12.25 2.66 13.94
CA TRP A 69 -11.25 2.97 12.92
C TRP A 69 -11.29 4.44 12.50
N SER A 70 -10.11 5.03 12.32
CA SER A 70 -9.93 6.36 11.73
C SER A 70 -9.32 6.28 10.34
N PHE A 71 -9.59 7.28 9.49
CA PHE A 71 -9.03 7.41 8.15
C PHE A 71 -8.11 8.63 8.13
N VAL A 72 -6.88 8.46 7.65
CA VAL A 72 -5.86 9.51 7.61
C VAL A 72 -5.16 9.56 6.25
N TYR A 73 -4.62 10.73 5.93
CA TYR A 73 -4.04 11.07 4.62
C TYR A 73 -2.64 11.71 4.83
N PRO A 74 -1.60 10.91 5.13
CA PRO A 74 -0.36 11.40 5.76
C PRO A 74 0.60 12.20 4.87
N LEU A 75 0.57 12.00 3.55
CA LEU A 75 1.57 12.58 2.62
C LEU A 75 1.18 13.92 2.01
N VAL A 76 0.17 14.56 2.57
CA VAL A 76 -0.16 15.94 2.24
C VAL A 76 1.09 16.81 2.34
N ALA A 77 1.44 17.48 1.24
CA ALA A 77 2.55 18.41 1.06
C ALA A 77 3.97 17.84 1.28
N GLN A 78 4.18 16.52 1.24
CA GLN A 78 5.53 15.95 1.38
C GLN A 78 6.35 15.96 0.07
N HIS A 79 5.69 15.91 -1.08
CA HIS A 79 6.28 16.12 -2.40
C HIS A 79 5.21 16.58 -3.39
N GLU A 80 5.64 17.12 -4.53
CA GLU A 80 4.74 17.51 -5.62
C GLU A 80 3.98 16.29 -6.18
N PRO A 81 2.71 16.45 -6.60
CA PRO A 81 1.97 15.39 -7.25
C PRO A 81 2.72 14.82 -8.45
N CYS A 82 2.83 13.49 -8.54
CA CYS A 82 3.47 12.84 -9.67
C CYS A 82 2.50 12.64 -10.85
N THR A 83 3.05 12.26 -11.99
CA THR A 83 2.25 11.80 -13.14
C THR A 83 1.62 10.43 -12.87
N ARG A 84 0.57 10.07 -13.62
CA ARG A 84 -0.07 8.75 -13.45
C ARG A 84 0.87 7.61 -13.81
N GLU A 85 1.72 7.84 -14.81
CA GLU A 85 2.73 6.92 -15.31
C GLU A 85 3.80 6.62 -14.26
N ASP A 86 4.17 7.62 -13.45
CA ASP A 86 5.14 7.47 -12.37
C ASP A 86 4.53 6.88 -11.10
N GLY A 87 3.20 6.84 -10.98
CA GLY A 87 2.48 6.46 -9.76
C GLY A 87 2.91 5.09 -9.19
N VAL A 88 3.21 4.11 -10.05
CA VAL A 88 3.69 2.79 -9.60
C VAL A 88 5.06 2.88 -8.93
N VAL A 89 5.97 3.71 -9.45
CA VAL A 89 7.32 3.91 -8.90
C VAL A 89 7.21 4.58 -7.53
N TYR A 90 6.32 5.57 -7.41
CA TYR A 90 6.03 6.22 -6.14
C TYR A 90 5.41 5.27 -5.11
N VAL A 91 4.47 4.42 -5.51
CA VAL A 91 3.90 3.43 -4.57
C VAL A 91 4.97 2.45 -4.07
N VAL A 92 5.89 2.01 -4.93
CA VAL A 92 7.03 1.18 -4.49
C VAL A 92 7.93 1.96 -3.52
N HIS A 93 8.24 3.21 -3.82
CA HIS A 93 8.98 4.08 -2.92
C HIS A 93 8.30 4.23 -1.56
N TYR A 94 6.98 4.42 -1.53
CA TYR A 94 6.21 4.49 -0.29
C TYR A 94 6.31 3.20 0.52
N ILE A 95 6.21 2.03 -0.12
CA ILE A 95 6.34 0.74 0.58
C ILE A 95 7.73 0.61 1.23
N LEU A 96 8.78 1.11 0.58
CA LEU A 96 10.15 0.99 1.06
C LEU A 96 10.50 2.04 2.12
N GLU A 97 9.98 3.26 2.00
CA GLU A 97 10.48 4.43 2.75
C GLU A 97 9.46 5.04 3.73
N PHE A 98 8.19 4.61 3.71
CA PHE A 98 7.18 5.14 4.62
C PHE A 98 7.32 4.57 6.03
N THR A 99 7.44 5.47 7.01
CA THR A 99 7.67 5.12 8.42
C THR A 99 6.40 4.82 9.21
N GLY A 100 5.23 4.94 8.57
CA GLY A 100 3.93 5.00 9.26
C GLY A 100 3.49 6.44 9.58
N LEU A 101 4.36 7.44 9.36
CA LEU A 101 4.06 8.86 9.58
C LEU A 101 4.51 9.74 8.40
N TYR A 102 5.71 9.50 7.88
CA TYR A 102 6.32 10.30 6.80
C TYR A 102 7.24 9.45 5.93
N LEU A 103 7.62 9.97 4.76
CA LEU A 103 8.66 9.35 3.92
C LEU A 103 10.04 9.73 4.43
N ARG A 104 10.94 8.74 4.60
CA ARG A 104 12.33 9.01 5.00
C ARG A 104 13.09 9.86 3.98
N SER A 105 12.72 9.76 2.71
CA SER A 105 13.32 10.53 1.64
C SER A 105 12.31 10.82 0.54
N ASN A 106 12.52 11.93 -0.18
CA ASN A 106 11.84 12.22 -1.44
C ASN A 106 12.69 11.73 -2.62
N MET A 107 12.05 11.53 -3.77
CA MET A 107 12.73 11.17 -5.01
C MET A 107 12.85 12.38 -5.94
N ASN A 108 14.04 12.56 -6.52
CA ASN A 108 14.24 13.37 -7.71
C ASN A 108 14.10 12.52 -8.99
N GLN A 109 14.20 13.16 -10.15
CA GLN A 109 14.03 12.47 -11.45
C GLN A 109 15.01 11.31 -11.66
N GLU A 110 16.28 11.48 -11.27
CA GLU A 110 17.30 10.43 -11.39
C GLU A 110 16.95 9.22 -10.52
N GLN A 111 16.47 9.46 -9.29
CA GLN A 111 16.05 8.41 -8.36
C GLN A 111 14.80 7.68 -8.86
N ILE A 112 13.83 8.38 -9.48
CA ILE A 112 12.65 7.78 -10.12
C ILE A 112 13.10 6.84 -11.24
N GLU A 113 13.98 7.30 -12.13
CA GLU A 113 14.49 6.47 -13.24
C GLU A 113 15.30 5.28 -12.76
N HIS A 114 16.13 5.48 -11.73
CA HIS A 114 16.91 4.42 -11.11
C HIS A 114 15.99 3.36 -10.49
N LEU A 115 14.99 3.78 -9.71
CA LEU A 115 14.03 2.87 -9.08
C LEU A 115 13.21 2.12 -10.13
N ARG A 116 12.77 2.79 -11.20
CA ARG A 116 12.09 2.13 -12.34
C ARG A 116 12.94 1.02 -12.96
N LYS A 117 14.21 1.29 -13.25
CA LYS A 117 15.16 0.29 -13.79
C LYS A 117 15.36 -0.86 -12.81
N LYS A 118 15.49 -0.55 -11.52
CA LYS A 118 15.64 -1.55 -10.45
C LYS A 118 14.41 -2.47 -10.40
N ILE A 119 13.20 -1.92 -10.37
CA ILE A 119 11.95 -2.69 -10.38
C ILE A 119 11.90 -3.62 -11.60
N ALA A 120 12.18 -3.09 -12.80
CA ALA A 120 12.18 -3.90 -14.02
C ALA A 120 13.18 -5.06 -13.95
N CYS A 121 14.39 -4.81 -13.43
CA CYS A 121 15.41 -5.83 -13.23
C CYS A 121 14.96 -6.89 -12.22
N GLU A 122 14.40 -6.50 -11.09
CA GLU A 122 13.93 -7.44 -10.05
C GLU A 122 12.78 -8.32 -10.55
N ILE A 123 11.88 -7.79 -11.39
CA ILE A 123 10.82 -8.56 -12.05
C ILE A 123 11.41 -9.58 -13.03
N VAL A 124 12.27 -9.14 -13.96
CA VAL A 124 12.85 -10.02 -15.00
C VAL A 124 13.73 -11.12 -14.38
N THR A 125 14.43 -10.80 -13.29
CA THR A 125 15.28 -11.76 -12.59
C THR A 125 14.53 -12.64 -11.59
N MET A 126 13.21 -12.43 -11.42
CA MET A 126 12.38 -13.14 -10.44
C MET A 126 13.02 -13.10 -9.05
N LYS A 127 13.61 -11.95 -8.69
CA LYS A 127 14.34 -11.80 -7.43
C LYS A 127 13.39 -12.02 -6.26
N GLY A 128 13.75 -12.93 -5.35
CA GLY A 128 12.90 -13.30 -4.21
C GLY A 128 11.82 -14.35 -4.54
N ASN A 129 11.57 -14.66 -5.81
CA ASN A 129 10.62 -15.71 -6.24
C ASN A 129 11.23 -17.12 -6.26
N LYS A 130 12.45 -17.29 -5.76
CA LYS A 130 13.00 -18.61 -5.41
C LYS A 130 12.38 -19.05 -4.09
N GLY A 131 11.09 -19.39 -4.12
CA GLY A 131 10.38 -19.88 -2.94
C GLY A 131 10.90 -21.24 -2.52
N CYS A 132 11.26 -21.39 -1.23
CA CYS A 132 11.29 -22.69 -0.57
C CYS A 132 9.89 -22.92 0.01
N ILE A 133 9.25 -24.06 -0.29
CA ILE A 133 7.99 -24.44 0.36
C ILE A 133 8.28 -24.59 1.86
N PRO A 134 7.55 -23.90 2.75
CA PRO A 134 7.70 -24.10 4.18
C PRO A 134 7.47 -25.57 4.54
N GLU A 135 8.33 -26.16 5.36
CA GLU A 135 8.37 -27.61 5.62
C GLU A 135 7.02 -28.16 6.12
N PHE A 136 6.29 -27.38 6.90
CA PHE A 136 4.95 -27.73 7.41
C PHE A 136 3.85 -27.80 6.33
N LEU A 137 4.02 -27.10 5.20
CA LEU A 137 3.12 -27.19 4.04
C LEU A 137 3.51 -28.34 3.11
N TYR A 138 4.72 -28.87 3.24
CA TYR A 138 5.21 -29.97 2.40
C TYR A 138 4.48 -31.28 2.75
N GLU A 139 4.20 -31.51 4.04
CA GLU A 139 3.45 -32.69 4.50
C GLU A 139 1.96 -32.64 4.10
N GLU A 140 1.31 -31.47 4.14
CA GLU A 140 -0.11 -31.34 3.76
C GLU A 140 -0.38 -31.42 2.25
N ILE A 141 0.63 -31.22 1.40
CA ILE A 141 0.49 -31.25 -0.07
C ILE A 141 0.65 -32.66 -0.65
N LEU A 142 1.29 -33.57 0.08
CA LEU A 142 1.59 -34.94 -0.38
C LEU A 142 0.59 -36.00 0.11
N ASP A 143 -0.37 -35.63 0.95
CA ASP A 143 -1.57 -36.41 1.30
C ASP A 143 -2.77 -36.05 0.40
#